data_AF-A0A382Z3B6-F1
#
_entry.id   AF-A0A382Z3B6-F1
#
_cell.length_a   1.000
_cell.length_b   1.000
_cell.length_c   1.000
_cell.angle_alpha   90.00
_cell.angle_beta   90.00
_cell.angle_gamma   90.00
#
_symmetry.space_group_name_H-M   'P 1'
#
loop_
_entity.id
_entity.type
_entity.pdbx_description
1 polymer ?
#
loop_
_entity_poly.entity_id
_entity_poly.type
_entity_poly.pdbx_seq_one_letter_code
_entity_poly.pdbx_strand_id
1 'polypeptide(L)'
;VVVSSLAIATLYASYDIVEKQYSKIRDVTLIHQSGRNILEMIKRDVRMAGFVYRDTSGKITYGGISEPVKVTDSGNKCCDDITVTYDYQVQSATTQRLRIKYWVESYRGSKGTRGRLYKQTDILAPNVVTGKKEVMADYIDDLQFSDASSVASSTSASYTKMDKNG
;
A
#
# COMPACT_ATOMS: atom_id res chain seq x y z
N VAL A 1 -1.49 25.09 6.98
CA VAL A 1 -1.55 24.00 5.96
C VAL A 1 -1.69 22.71 6.75
N VAL A 2 -2.74 21.91 6.50
CA VAL A 2 -2.90 20.61 7.15
C VAL A 2 -2.18 19.59 6.28
N VAL A 3 -1.22 18.89 6.88
CA VAL A 3 -0.33 17.93 6.22
C VAL A 3 -0.70 16.55 6.75
N SER A 4 -1.08 15.62 5.87
CA SER A 4 -1.49 14.25 6.26
C SER A 4 -0.45 13.24 5.78
N SER A 5 -0.02 12.34 6.66
CA SER A 5 0.85 11.21 6.34
C SER A 5 0.09 9.88 6.46
N LEU A 6 0.40 8.91 5.60
CA LEU A 6 -0.15 7.56 5.63
C LEU A 6 0.99 6.56 5.87
N ALA A 7 1.03 5.97 7.06
CA ALA A 7 2.02 4.94 7.40
C ALA A 7 1.43 3.53 7.33
N ILE A 8 2.14 2.62 6.68
CA ILE A 8 1.77 1.21 6.51
C ILE A 8 2.96 0.35 6.93
N ALA A 9 2.80 -0.49 7.97
CA ALA A 9 3.85 -1.45 8.30
C ALA A 9 3.93 -2.53 7.21
N THR A 10 5.13 -2.83 6.68
CA THR A 10 5.34 -3.73 5.55
C THR A 10 4.78 -5.11 5.87
N LEU A 11 3.82 -5.55 5.06
CA LEU A 11 3.16 -6.85 5.16
C LEU A 11 4.06 -8.01 4.65
N TYR A 12 5.35 -7.72 4.41
CA TYR A 12 6.34 -8.63 3.84
C TYR A 12 6.74 -9.78 4.79
N ALA A 13 6.47 -9.65 6.09
CA ALA A 13 6.56 -10.77 7.05
C ALA A 13 5.71 -11.99 6.64
N SER A 14 4.68 -11.82 5.80
CA SER A 14 3.65 -12.84 5.55
C SER A 14 4.08 -14.00 4.66
N TYR A 15 5.25 -13.96 4.01
CA TYR A 15 5.72 -15.08 3.18
C TYR A 15 6.47 -16.16 3.96
N ASP A 16 6.81 -15.92 5.24
CA ASP A 16 7.27 -16.98 6.16
C ASP A 16 6.78 -16.83 7.62
N ILE A 17 5.85 -15.92 7.92
CA ILE A 17 5.36 -15.70 9.30
C ILE A 17 3.84 -15.86 9.32
N VAL A 18 3.41 -17.13 9.18
CA VAL A 18 2.20 -17.59 9.87
C VAL A 18 2.55 -17.61 11.37
N GLU A 19 1.70 -16.98 12.17
CA GLU A 19 1.79 -16.77 13.62
C GLU A 19 2.53 -15.52 14.13
N LYS A 20 1.71 -14.62 14.72
CA LYS A 20 1.97 -13.73 15.89
C LYS A 20 2.07 -12.21 15.74
N GLN A 21 1.92 -11.57 14.59
CA GLN A 21 1.96 -10.09 14.55
C GLN A 21 0.80 -9.40 13.84
N TYR A 22 -0.42 -9.71 14.29
CA TYR A 22 -1.61 -8.87 14.00
C TYR A 22 -1.89 -7.83 15.10
N SER A 23 -0.92 -7.51 15.96
CA SER A 23 -1.12 -6.61 17.10
C SER A 23 -0.05 -5.52 17.23
N LYS A 24 0.32 -4.82 16.17
CA LYS A 24 1.10 -3.57 16.35
C LYS A 24 1.08 -2.62 15.14
N ILE A 25 -0.11 -2.33 14.59
CA ILE A 25 -0.32 -1.03 13.92
C ILE A 25 -0.57 0.00 15.02
N ARG A 26 0.46 0.31 15.81
CA ARG A 26 0.44 1.35 16.85
C ARG A 26 1.37 2.46 16.38
N ASP A 27 0.77 3.35 15.59
CA ASP A 27 1.05 4.80 15.52
C ASP A 27 0.57 5.34 14.17
N VAL A 28 -0.76 5.34 14.03
CA VAL A 28 -1.48 6.07 13.00
C VAL A 28 -1.68 7.49 13.52
N THR A 29 -0.61 8.29 13.53
CA THR A 29 -0.64 9.67 13.98
C THR A 29 -1.40 10.52 12.95
N LEU A 30 -2.62 10.96 13.29
CA LEU A 30 -3.45 11.92 12.54
C LEU A 30 -3.90 11.52 11.12
N ILE A 31 -4.47 10.32 10.94
CA ILE A 31 -5.17 9.99 9.68
C ILE A 31 -6.62 10.51 9.69
N HIS A 32 -6.95 11.41 8.76
CA HIS A 32 -8.31 11.87 8.49
C HIS A 32 -9.24 10.72 8.06
N GLN A 33 -10.57 10.87 8.21
CA GLN A 33 -11.56 9.81 7.87
C GLN A 33 -11.37 9.25 6.45
N SER A 34 -11.02 10.10 5.48
CA SER A 34 -10.71 9.70 4.10
C SER A 34 -9.49 8.77 4.02
N GLY A 35 -8.44 9.03 4.78
CA GLY A 35 -7.24 8.20 4.82
C GLY A 35 -7.47 6.83 5.48
N ARG A 36 -8.43 6.71 6.42
CA ARG A 36 -8.81 5.41 6.99
C ARG A 36 -9.44 4.50 5.95
N ASN A 37 -10.39 5.02 5.18
CA ASN A 37 -11.05 4.26 4.11
C ASN A 37 -10.02 3.76 3.07
N ILE A 38 -9.02 4.59 2.76
CA ILE A 38 -7.91 4.25 1.85
C ILE A 38 -7.03 3.16 2.43
N LEU A 39 -6.65 3.27 3.70
CA LEU A 39 -5.86 2.24 4.36
C LEU A 39 -6.59 0.89 4.40
N GLU A 40 -7.91 0.89 4.60
CA GLU A 40 -8.73 -0.32 4.53
C GLU A 40 -8.73 -0.94 3.13
N MET A 41 -8.80 -0.12 2.08
CA MET A 41 -8.67 -0.59 0.70
C MET A 41 -7.29 -1.22 0.45
N ILE A 42 -6.20 -0.56 0.83
CA ILE A 42 -4.85 -1.09 0.66
C ILE A 42 -4.71 -2.40 1.45
N LYS A 43 -5.18 -2.47 2.70
CA LYS A 43 -5.16 -3.70 3.51
C LYS A 43 -5.92 -4.84 2.84
N ARG A 44 -7.10 -4.57 2.27
CA ARG A 44 -7.90 -5.57 1.56
C ARG A 44 -7.15 -6.11 0.34
N ASP A 45 -6.53 -5.23 -0.42
CA ASP A 45 -5.79 -5.61 -1.63
C ASP A 45 -4.54 -6.41 -1.24
N VAL A 46 -3.79 -5.97 -0.22
CA VAL A 46 -2.61 -6.73 0.25
C VAL A 46 -2.98 -8.10 0.84
N ARG A 47 -4.15 -8.26 1.47
CA ARG A 47 -4.62 -9.59 1.91
C ARG A 47 -4.82 -10.57 0.76
N MET A 48 -5.04 -10.07 -0.45
CA MET A 48 -5.16 -10.89 -1.66
C MET A 48 -3.80 -11.13 -2.33
N ALA A 49 -2.74 -10.43 -1.93
CA ALA A 49 -1.43 -10.52 -2.56
C ALA A 49 -0.95 -11.97 -2.68
N GLY A 50 -0.44 -12.34 -3.86
CA GLY A 50 0.11 -13.67 -4.10
C GLY A 50 -0.93 -14.78 -4.20
N PHE A 51 -2.23 -14.47 -4.06
CA PHE A 51 -3.27 -15.43 -4.36
C PHE A 51 -3.17 -15.84 -5.83
N VAL A 52 -3.15 -17.15 -6.05
CA VAL A 52 -3.10 -17.76 -7.38
C VAL A 52 -4.35 -18.60 -7.55
N TYR A 53 -5.10 -18.34 -8.63
CA TYR A 53 -6.32 -19.06 -8.91
C TYR A 53 -5.99 -20.49 -9.35
N ARG A 54 -6.70 -21.45 -8.76
CA ARG A 54 -6.69 -22.86 -9.15
C ARG A 54 -8.06 -23.22 -9.66
N ASP A 55 -8.11 -23.83 -10.84
CA ASP A 55 -9.36 -24.35 -11.38
C ASP A 55 -9.85 -25.59 -10.62
N THR A 56 -11.00 -26.13 -11.03
CA THR A 56 -11.61 -27.32 -10.43
C THR A 56 -10.73 -28.58 -10.50
N SER A 57 -9.72 -28.59 -11.36
CA SER A 57 -8.73 -29.66 -11.50
C SER A 57 -7.43 -29.37 -10.73
N GLY A 58 -7.37 -28.28 -9.96
CA GLY A 58 -6.19 -27.86 -9.20
C GLY A 58 -5.09 -27.21 -10.05
N LYS A 59 -5.35 -26.95 -11.34
CA LYS A 59 -4.36 -26.38 -12.25
C LYS A 59 -4.29 -24.86 -12.09
N ILE A 60 -3.06 -24.36 -12.06
CA ILE A 60 -2.75 -22.93 -12.00
C ILE A 60 -2.71 -22.37 -13.43
N THR A 61 -3.44 -21.28 -13.69
CA THR A 61 -3.57 -20.71 -15.05
C THR A 61 -2.31 -19.95 -15.51
N TYR A 62 -1.70 -19.14 -14.64
CA TYR A 62 -0.61 -18.20 -15.00
C TYR A 62 0.71 -18.45 -14.25
N GLY A 63 0.90 -19.65 -13.69
CA GLY A 63 2.01 -19.96 -12.79
C GLY A 63 1.96 -19.22 -11.44
N GLY A 64 3.00 -19.38 -10.63
CA GLY A 64 3.16 -18.64 -9.37
C GLY A 64 3.37 -17.13 -9.58
N ILE A 65 3.19 -16.35 -8.53
CA ILE A 65 3.48 -14.91 -8.50
C ILE A 65 4.77 -14.70 -7.73
N SER A 66 5.84 -14.26 -8.41
CA SER A 66 7.17 -14.10 -7.82
C SER A 66 7.31 -12.84 -6.96
N GLU A 67 6.60 -11.77 -7.31
CA GLU A 67 6.63 -10.49 -6.58
C GLU A 67 5.18 -10.06 -6.26
N PRO A 68 4.56 -10.70 -5.25
CA PRO A 68 3.14 -10.50 -4.93
C PRO A 68 2.87 -9.18 -4.21
N VAL A 69 3.85 -8.66 -3.47
CA VAL A 69 3.87 -7.29 -2.95
C VAL A 69 5.23 -6.71 -3.25
N LYS A 70 5.26 -5.51 -3.82
CA LYS A 70 6.47 -4.70 -3.94
C LYS A 70 6.20 -3.36 -3.32
N VAL A 71 7.12 -2.95 -2.45
CA VAL A 71 7.18 -1.60 -1.93
C VAL A 71 8.41 -0.95 -2.53
N THR A 72 8.22 0.21 -3.14
CA THR A 72 9.30 1.09 -3.56
C THR A 72 9.36 2.20 -2.53
N ASP A 73 10.43 2.23 -1.73
CA ASP A 73 10.76 3.36 -0.86
C ASP A 73 11.83 4.20 -1.58
N SER A 74 11.55 5.48 -1.73
CA SER A 74 12.43 6.46 -2.38
C SER A 74 13.29 7.25 -1.38
N GLY A 75 13.31 6.82 -0.11
CA GLY A 75 13.78 7.60 1.04
C GLY A 75 12.80 8.75 1.31
N ASN A 76 13.17 9.74 2.13
CA ASN A 76 12.34 10.95 2.36
C ASN A 76 12.16 11.87 1.13
N LYS A 77 12.15 11.32 -0.10
CA LYS A 77 11.90 11.98 -1.37
C LYS A 77 10.58 11.44 -1.94
N CYS A 78 10.03 12.16 -2.91
CA CYS A 78 8.93 11.63 -3.69
C CYS A 78 9.44 10.55 -4.68
N CYS A 79 8.76 9.42 -4.88
CA CYS A 79 7.54 9.00 -4.19
C CYS A 79 7.51 7.49 -3.99
N ASP A 80 7.05 7.11 -2.81
CA ASP A 80 6.87 5.72 -2.44
C ASP A 80 5.66 5.12 -3.13
N ASP A 81 5.77 3.84 -3.48
CA ASP A 81 4.66 3.09 -4.04
C ASP A 81 4.57 1.69 -3.47
N ILE A 82 3.33 1.19 -3.42
CA ILE A 82 3.06 -0.22 -3.18
C ILE A 82 2.33 -0.79 -4.38
N THR A 83 2.84 -1.91 -4.88
CA THR A 83 2.14 -2.74 -5.86
C THR A 83 1.77 -4.06 -5.22
N VAL A 84 0.57 -4.54 -5.55
CA VAL A 84 0.04 -5.81 -5.10
C VAL A 84 -0.43 -6.61 -6.30
N THR A 85 0.03 -7.84 -6.43
CA THR A 85 -0.28 -8.72 -7.56
C THR A 85 -1.01 -9.97 -7.08
N TYR A 86 -2.14 -10.29 -7.70
CA TYR A 86 -2.93 -11.49 -7.39
C TYR A 86 -3.82 -11.90 -8.56
N ASP A 87 -4.23 -13.17 -8.58
CA ASP A 87 -5.19 -13.68 -9.54
C ASP A 87 -6.63 -13.45 -9.05
N TYR A 88 -7.55 -13.15 -9.96
CA TYR A 88 -8.96 -12.97 -9.67
C TYR A 88 -9.78 -13.63 -10.76
N GLN A 89 -10.82 -14.38 -10.38
CA GLN A 89 -11.76 -14.93 -11.34
C GLN A 89 -12.93 -13.97 -11.51
N VAL A 90 -13.14 -13.47 -12.72
CA VAL A 90 -14.39 -12.77 -13.04
C VAL A 90 -15.53 -13.77 -13.14
N GLN A 91 -16.76 -13.33 -12.85
CA GLN A 91 -17.96 -14.18 -12.84
C GLN A 91 -18.17 -15.01 -14.12
N SER A 92 -17.62 -14.56 -15.26
CA SER A 92 -17.60 -15.28 -16.54
C SER A 92 -16.57 -16.43 -16.62
N ALA A 93 -16.09 -16.92 -15.48
CA ALA A 93 -15.08 -17.97 -15.31
C ALA A 93 -13.65 -17.67 -15.83
N THR A 94 -13.40 -16.49 -16.38
CA THR A 94 -12.06 -16.10 -16.84
C THR A 94 -11.20 -15.68 -15.66
N THR A 95 -10.05 -16.33 -15.49
CA THR A 95 -9.00 -15.87 -14.57
C THR A 95 -8.32 -14.64 -15.14
N GLN A 96 -8.02 -13.66 -14.30
CA GLN A 96 -7.18 -12.51 -14.62
C GLN A 96 -6.08 -12.39 -13.57
N ARG A 97 -4.87 -12.03 -13.98
CA ARG A 97 -3.83 -11.59 -13.05
C ARG A 97 -3.90 -10.08 -12.97
N LEU A 98 -4.16 -9.55 -11.78
CA LEU A 98 -4.26 -8.12 -11.54
C LEU A 98 -3.00 -7.62 -10.84
N ARG A 99 -2.61 -6.38 -11.15
CA ARG A 99 -1.66 -5.59 -10.36
C ARG A 99 -2.30 -4.29 -9.94
N ILE A 100 -2.44 -4.09 -8.64
CA ILE A 100 -2.92 -2.85 -8.07
C ILE A 100 -1.72 -2.03 -7.62
N LYS A 101 -1.59 -0.79 -8.11
CA LYS A 101 -0.58 0.17 -7.68
C LYS A 101 -1.23 1.30 -6.89
N TYR A 102 -0.65 1.61 -5.73
CA TYR A 102 -0.93 2.82 -4.95
C TYR A 102 0.34 3.64 -4.86
N TRP A 103 0.25 4.94 -5.15
CA TRP A 103 1.41 5.82 -5.10
C TRP A 103 1.00 7.27 -4.93
N VAL A 104 1.88 8.05 -4.33
CA VAL A 104 1.72 9.50 -4.24
C VAL A 104 2.42 10.15 -5.42
N GLU A 105 1.88 11.25 -5.94
CA GLU A 105 2.61 12.16 -6.82
C GLU A 105 2.35 13.61 -6.43
N SER A 106 3.29 14.50 -6.75
CA SER A 106 3.05 15.94 -6.69
C SER A 106 1.99 16.36 -7.71
N TYR A 107 0.92 16.95 -7.21
CA TYR A 107 -0.16 17.52 -8.02
C TYR A 107 -0.20 19.04 -7.86
N ARG A 108 0.02 19.75 -8.97
CA ARG A 108 -0.07 21.22 -9.03
C ARG A 108 -1.47 21.62 -9.50
N GLY A 109 -2.25 22.22 -8.60
CA GLY A 109 -3.55 22.81 -8.92
C GLY A 109 -3.55 24.33 -8.73
N SER A 110 -4.71 24.95 -8.95
CA SER A 110 -4.89 26.41 -8.82
C SER A 110 -4.67 26.93 -7.38
N LYS A 111 -4.65 26.05 -6.38
CA LYS A 111 -4.43 26.37 -4.95
C LYS A 111 -3.03 26.01 -4.45
N GLY A 112 -2.10 25.68 -5.36
CA GLY A 112 -0.74 25.27 -5.04
C GLY A 112 -0.44 23.80 -5.31
N THR A 113 0.79 23.39 -4.98
CA THR A 113 1.26 22.01 -5.08
C THR A 113 0.89 21.24 -3.81
N ARG A 114 0.42 20.00 -3.99
CA ARG A 114 0.11 19.08 -2.90
C ARG A 114 0.42 17.66 -3.35
N GLY A 115 0.75 16.76 -2.42
CA GLY A 115 0.79 15.34 -2.76
C GLY A 115 -0.63 14.80 -2.94
N ARG A 116 -0.80 13.95 -3.95
CA ARG A 116 -2.06 13.31 -4.30
C ARG A 116 -1.83 11.82 -4.41
N LEU A 117 -2.65 11.05 -3.70
CA LEU A 117 -2.62 9.59 -3.76
C LEU A 117 -3.45 9.10 -4.92
N TYR A 118 -2.87 8.18 -5.69
CA TYR A 118 -3.50 7.52 -6.81
C TYR A 118 -3.62 6.02 -6.60
N LYS A 119 -4.63 5.43 -7.24
CA LYS A 119 -4.79 3.98 -7.43
C LYS A 119 -4.84 3.69 -8.93
N GLN A 120 -4.29 2.55 -9.33
CA GLN A 120 -4.45 2.00 -10.66
C GLN A 120 -4.51 0.48 -10.59
N THR A 121 -5.42 -0.11 -11.35
CA THR A 121 -5.58 -1.58 -11.44
C THR A 121 -5.27 -2.01 -12.86
N ASP A 122 -4.12 -2.65 -13.04
CA ASP A 122 -3.69 -3.22 -14.31
C ASP A 122 -4.09 -4.69 -14.40
N ILE A 123 -4.40 -5.17 -15.60
CA ILE A 123 -4.48 -6.58 -15.93
C ILE A 123 -3.12 -6.97 -16.51
N LEU A 124 -2.44 -7.95 -15.91
CA LEU A 124 -1.18 -8.51 -16.39
C LEU A 124 -1.39 -9.74 -17.27
N ALA A 125 -2.49 -10.47 -17.07
CA ALA A 125 -2.86 -11.64 -17.85
C ALA A 125 -4.39 -11.81 -17.84
N PRO A 126 -5.01 -12.37 -18.90
CA PRO A 126 -4.37 -12.96 -20.08
C PRO A 126 -3.86 -11.91 -21.08
N ASN A 127 -4.49 -10.74 -21.13
CA ASN A 127 -4.09 -9.63 -21.98
C ASN A 127 -3.66 -8.47 -21.10
N VAL A 128 -2.52 -7.86 -21.43
CA VAL A 128 -2.01 -6.73 -20.66
C VAL A 128 -2.89 -5.51 -20.93
N VAL A 129 -3.50 -4.97 -19.88
CA VAL A 129 -4.33 -3.76 -19.93
C VAL A 129 -3.93 -2.85 -18.78
N THR A 130 -3.51 -1.63 -19.11
CA THR A 130 -3.21 -0.61 -18.11
C THR A 130 -4.51 0.04 -17.63
N GLY A 131 -4.70 0.06 -16.31
CA GLY A 131 -5.85 0.68 -15.68
C GLY A 131 -5.86 2.20 -15.82
N LYS A 132 -7.01 2.81 -15.50
CA LYS A 132 -7.08 4.26 -15.34
C LYS A 132 -6.43 4.66 -14.02
N LYS A 133 -5.81 5.84 -14.02
CA LYS A 133 -5.29 6.50 -12.83
C LYS A 133 -6.44 7.17 -12.06
N GLU A 134 -6.76 6.63 -10.90
CA GLU A 134 -7.87 7.06 -10.04
C GLU A 134 -7.35 7.91 -8.88
N VAL A 135 -7.98 9.05 -8.63
CA VAL A 135 -7.64 9.93 -7.50
C VAL A 135 -8.28 9.37 -6.23
N MET A 136 -7.45 9.02 -5.24
CA MET A 136 -7.91 8.45 -3.97
C MET A 136 -8.01 9.50 -2.88
N ALA A 137 -7.01 10.37 -2.79
CA ALA A 137 -6.97 11.49 -1.83
C ALA A 137 -6.06 12.62 -2.30
N ASP A 138 -6.34 13.81 -1.78
CA ASP A 138 -5.52 15.01 -1.88
C ASP A 138 -4.87 15.33 -0.54
N TYR A 139 -3.75 16.06 -0.56
CA TYR A 139 -2.97 16.49 0.62
C TYR A 139 -2.34 15.33 1.41
N ILE A 140 -1.90 14.29 0.70
CA ILE A 140 -1.07 13.23 1.26
C ILE A 140 0.39 13.62 1.03
N ASP A 141 1.08 13.97 2.09
CA ASP A 141 2.47 14.46 2.01
C ASP A 141 3.46 13.32 1.99
N ASP A 142 3.12 12.21 2.66
CA ASP A 142 3.97 11.04 2.71
C ASP A 142 3.17 9.74 2.80
N LEU A 143 3.67 8.70 2.12
CA LEU A 143 3.16 7.34 2.13
C LEU A 143 4.28 6.41 2.61
N GLN A 144 4.49 6.35 3.92
CA GLN A 144 5.59 5.59 4.48
C GLN A 144 5.25 4.11 4.63
N PHE A 145 6.15 3.26 4.15
CA PHE A 145 6.10 1.82 4.41
C PHE A 145 7.23 1.44 5.37
N SER A 146 6.90 1.02 6.60
CA SER A 146 7.91 0.70 7.62
C SER A 146 8.03 -0.80 7.85
N ASP A 147 9.23 -1.35 7.73
CA ASP A 147 9.46 -2.78 8.00
C ASP A 147 9.04 -3.16 9.42
N ALA A 148 8.26 -4.23 9.54
CA ALA A 148 7.79 -4.72 10.85
C ALA A 148 8.96 -5.01 11.82
N SER A 149 10.16 -5.30 11.30
CA SER A 149 11.39 -5.48 12.09
C SER A 149 12.02 -4.16 12.56
N SER A 150 11.86 -3.05 11.83
CA SER A 150 12.39 -1.73 12.20
C SER A 150 11.47 -0.97 13.15
N VAL A 151 10.16 -1.27 13.15
CA VAL A 151 9.19 -0.72 14.10
C VAL A 151 9.41 -1.25 15.53
N ALA A 152 10.08 -2.39 15.70
CA ALA A 152 10.51 -2.85 17.02
C ALA A 152 11.68 -2.01 17.59
N SER A 153 12.39 -1.25 16.76
CA SER A 153 13.59 -0.49 17.14
C SER A 153 13.44 1.04 17.05
N SER A 154 12.30 1.57 16.62
CA SER A 154 12.07 3.02 16.51
C SER A 154 11.33 3.64 17.70
N THR A 155 11.36 3.00 18.87
CA THR A 155 10.97 3.66 20.14
C THR A 155 12.07 4.62 20.61
N SER A 156 12.38 5.61 19.78
CA SER A 156 13.19 6.78 20.14
C SER A 156 12.78 7.95 19.23
N ALA A 157 11.47 8.22 19.16
CA ALA A 157 11.03 9.56 18.82
C ALA A 157 11.38 10.47 20.00
N SER A 158 12.58 11.04 19.94
CA SER A 158 13.03 12.11 20.83
C SER A 158 12.04 13.27 20.74
N TYR A 159 11.13 13.36 21.71
CA TYR A 159 10.37 14.57 21.94
C TYR A 159 11.34 15.58 22.58
N THR A 160 11.83 16.55 21.81
CA THR A 160 12.43 17.74 22.39
C THR A 160 11.33 18.45 23.19
N LYS A 161 11.34 18.25 24.51
CA LYS A 161 10.52 19.07 25.42
C LYS A 161 11.07 20.48 25.32
N MET A 162 10.28 21.41 24.78
CA MET A 162 10.50 22.82 25.06
C MET A 162 10.37 23.00 26.56
N ASP A 163 11.44 23.47 27.16
CA ASP A 163 11.47 23.98 28.52
C ASP A 163 10.42 25.09 28.68
N LYS A 164 9.78 25.08 29.84
CA LYS A 164 9.13 26.26 30.40
C LYS A 164 9.55 26.34 31.84
N ASN A 165 10.86 26.55 32.04
CA ASN A 165 11.47 27.21 33.20
C ASN A 165 12.98 27.26 33.01
N GLY A 166 13.48 28.40 32.47
CA GLY A 166 14.87 28.84 32.54
C GLY A 166 15.68 28.64 31.28
#